data_AF-A0A6M1U4P1-F1
#
_entry.id   AF-A0A6M1U4P1-F1
#
_cell.length_a   1.000
_cell.length_b   1.000
_cell.length_c   1.000
_cell.angle_alpha   90.00
_cell.angle_beta   90.00
_cell.angle_gamma   90.00
#
_symmetry.space_group_name_H-M   'P 1'
#
loop_
_entity.id
_entity.type
_entity.pdbx_description
1 polymer ?
#
loop_
_entity_poly.entity_id
_entity_poly.type
_entity_poly.pdbx_seq_one_letter_code
_entity_poly.pdbx_strand_id
1 'polypeptide(L)'
;MVQCEEELHAIKHELRQAIQRQMWQRGWKKTDLAQAANLYPSDLSNFMNGSGTRTFPLDALDAITEAFGLPPGHFYPLYFGECYSKGKLVRHRCEEFLYRCALLQFTPFVERIIAALLAESKSHLQTVYTVAKRLFDERKTEEALPLIETVIEHEANRFSQRLSSCYFYRFFIVRNKGMEQGYHALVQMLEYLVYMPLDIQLEAYLRIITFYFAQEDWKLVLEYAKRLEEVAQEGTYYGEALLYQSIALSETGRFEEALQLTDRYAGVSDYFADLAVGNRLFIHIKAGKTQYIDDLIAHLEANDMMYLGLPIILVAYLKAGQLSEARHFLDRFRHAAEQLKNETNPHFAKLLLDFSYHHASLLFATGQIAHAVDEILEAIRLADKLGNMERFKDSLRLFWQYHEHTSPDQKAKFYSLLRRSDGS
;
A
#
# COMPACT_ATOMS: atom_id res chain seq x y z
N MET A 1 -32.69 -15.04 -5.71
CA MET A 1 -33.43 -15.62 -6.85
C MET A 1 -32.72 -16.89 -7.28
N VAL A 2 -33.36 -18.05 -7.16
CA VAL A 2 -32.85 -19.29 -7.75
C VAL A 2 -33.14 -19.20 -9.25
N GLN A 3 -32.10 -19.19 -10.08
CA GLN A 3 -32.30 -19.24 -11.54
C GLN A 3 -32.89 -20.60 -11.91
N CYS A 4 -33.90 -20.62 -12.78
CA CYS A 4 -34.53 -21.87 -13.20
C CYS A 4 -33.50 -22.73 -13.96
N GLU A 5 -33.53 -24.07 -13.79
CA GLU A 5 -32.58 -24.96 -14.48
C GLU A 5 -32.61 -24.82 -16.01
N GLU A 6 -33.79 -24.50 -16.57
CA GLU A 6 -33.98 -24.23 -18.00
C GLU A 6 -33.21 -22.98 -18.46
N GLU A 7 -33.19 -21.92 -17.66
CA GLU A 7 -32.43 -20.69 -17.95
C GLU A 7 -30.92 -20.95 -17.90
N LEU A 8 -30.45 -21.75 -16.93
CA LEU A 8 -29.04 -22.13 -16.83
C LEU A 8 -28.58 -22.99 -18.01
N HIS A 9 -29.44 -23.89 -18.48
CA HIS A 9 -29.20 -24.68 -19.69
C HIS A 9 -29.15 -23.82 -20.95
N ALA A 10 -30.02 -22.82 -21.07
CA ALA A 10 -30.01 -21.87 -22.19
C ALA A 10 -28.69 -21.06 -22.25
N ILE A 11 -28.22 -20.54 -21.11
CA ILE A 11 -26.94 -19.80 -21.02
C ILE A 11 -25.75 -20.68 -21.42
N LYS A 12 -25.69 -21.92 -20.93
CA LYS A 12 -24.65 -22.89 -21.33
C LYS A 12 -24.67 -23.15 -22.82
N HIS A 13 -25.85 -23.29 -23.41
CA HIS A 13 -25.98 -23.51 -24.84
C HIS A 13 -25.53 -22.28 -25.66
N GLU A 14 -25.85 -21.07 -25.20
CA GLU A 14 -25.46 -19.82 -25.84
C GLU A 14 -23.93 -19.66 -25.92
N LEU A 15 -23.19 -19.95 -24.84
CA LEU A 15 -21.73 -19.95 -24.83
C LEU A 15 -21.16 -20.83 -25.96
N ARG A 16 -21.67 -22.06 -26.08
CA ARG A 16 -21.22 -23.02 -27.09
C ARG A 16 -21.57 -22.54 -28.51
N GLN A 17 -22.75 -21.95 -28.70
CA GLN A 17 -23.13 -21.36 -29.98
C GLN A 17 -22.25 -20.15 -30.36
N ALA A 18 -21.86 -19.33 -29.40
CA ALA A 18 -20.96 -18.20 -29.65
C ALA A 18 -19.58 -18.68 -30.14
N ILE A 19 -19.03 -19.72 -29.50
CA ILE A 19 -17.78 -20.36 -29.93
C ILE A 19 -17.94 -20.95 -31.34
N GLN A 20 -19.05 -21.66 -31.62
CA GLN A 20 -19.32 -22.22 -32.95
C GLN A 20 -19.41 -21.14 -34.04
N ARG A 21 -20.01 -19.98 -33.74
CA ARG A 21 -20.05 -18.83 -34.66
C ARG A 21 -18.65 -18.33 -35.01
N GLN A 22 -17.77 -18.20 -34.02
CA GLN A 22 -16.36 -17.80 -34.25
C GLN A 22 -15.60 -18.83 -35.10
N MET A 23 -15.84 -20.13 -34.87
CA MET A 23 -15.27 -21.19 -35.71
C MET A 23 -15.77 -21.10 -37.16
N TRP A 24 -17.07 -20.92 -37.35
CA TRP A 24 -17.68 -20.87 -38.68
C TRP A 24 -17.16 -19.69 -39.51
N GLN A 25 -17.04 -18.51 -38.90
CA GLN A 25 -16.48 -17.32 -39.56
C GLN A 25 -15.04 -17.52 -40.04
N ARG A 26 -14.27 -18.41 -39.39
CA ARG A 26 -12.88 -18.72 -39.74
C ARG A 26 -12.74 -19.96 -40.62
N GLY A 27 -13.84 -20.66 -40.92
CA GLY A 27 -13.81 -21.95 -41.61
C GLY A 27 -13.18 -23.08 -40.80
N TRP A 28 -13.10 -22.94 -39.47
CA TRP A 28 -12.44 -23.91 -38.59
C TRP A 28 -13.34 -25.09 -38.23
N LYS A 29 -12.77 -26.29 -38.24
CA LYS A 29 -13.33 -27.50 -37.64
C LYS A 29 -12.93 -27.58 -36.16
N LYS A 30 -13.57 -28.48 -35.40
CA LYS A 30 -13.23 -28.70 -33.98
C LYS A 30 -11.76 -29.12 -33.79
N THR A 31 -11.20 -29.89 -34.73
CA THR A 31 -9.79 -30.28 -34.72
C THR A 31 -8.86 -29.08 -34.82
N ASP A 32 -9.22 -28.10 -35.66
CA ASP A 32 -8.41 -26.90 -35.90
C ASP A 32 -8.43 -26.01 -34.66
N LEU A 33 -9.59 -25.83 -34.03
CA LEU A 33 -9.70 -25.10 -32.76
C LEU A 33 -8.95 -25.81 -31.62
N ALA A 34 -9.08 -27.13 -31.51
CA ALA A 34 -8.36 -27.90 -30.49
C ALA A 34 -6.84 -27.71 -30.63
N GLN A 35 -6.33 -27.79 -31.86
CA GLN A 35 -4.92 -27.55 -32.13
C GLN A 35 -4.51 -26.10 -31.81
N ALA A 36 -5.29 -25.11 -32.26
CA ALA A 36 -4.98 -23.70 -32.05
C ALA A 36 -5.00 -23.28 -30.57
N ALA A 37 -5.93 -23.83 -29.78
CA ALA A 37 -6.04 -23.59 -28.34
C ALA A 37 -5.18 -24.53 -27.47
N ASN A 38 -4.37 -25.41 -28.09
CA ASN A 38 -3.58 -26.44 -27.42
C ASN A 38 -4.40 -27.32 -26.45
N LEU A 39 -5.59 -27.74 -26.89
CA LEU A 39 -6.50 -28.61 -26.16
C LEU A 39 -6.56 -30.00 -26.81
N TYR A 40 -6.80 -31.04 -26.01
CA TYR A 40 -7.10 -32.35 -26.56
C TYR A 40 -8.43 -32.32 -27.34
N PRO A 41 -8.49 -32.84 -28.58
CA PRO A 41 -9.74 -32.85 -29.36
C PRO A 41 -10.92 -33.56 -28.67
N SER A 42 -10.62 -34.57 -27.83
CA SER A 42 -11.60 -35.26 -26.99
C SER A 42 -12.19 -34.35 -25.92
N ASP A 43 -11.36 -33.57 -25.24
CA ASP A 43 -11.80 -32.63 -24.20
C ASP A 43 -12.62 -31.49 -24.80
N LEU A 44 -12.14 -30.87 -25.88
CA LEU A 44 -12.91 -29.83 -26.58
C LEU A 44 -14.26 -30.38 -27.06
N SER A 45 -14.30 -31.60 -27.61
CA SER A 45 -15.56 -32.22 -28.05
C SER A 45 -16.53 -32.43 -26.90
N ASN A 46 -16.03 -32.82 -25.72
CA ASN A 46 -16.84 -32.98 -24.52
C ASN A 46 -17.36 -31.63 -24.00
N PHE A 47 -16.52 -30.59 -23.96
CA PHE A 47 -16.94 -29.26 -23.52
C PHE A 47 -18.01 -28.66 -24.45
N MET A 48 -17.85 -28.84 -25.76
CA MET A 48 -18.78 -28.36 -26.78
C MET A 48 -20.08 -29.16 -26.87
N ASN A 49 -20.19 -30.30 -26.20
CA ASN A 49 -21.42 -31.09 -26.17
C ASN A 49 -22.41 -30.51 -25.13
N GLY A 50 -23.39 -29.73 -25.60
CA GLY A 50 -24.36 -29.03 -24.74
C GLY A 50 -25.35 -29.92 -23.97
N SER A 51 -25.49 -31.20 -24.35
CA SER A 51 -26.28 -32.19 -23.60
C SER A 51 -25.46 -32.95 -22.54
N GLY A 52 -24.14 -32.71 -22.50
CA GLY A 52 -23.22 -33.37 -21.58
C GLY A 52 -23.23 -32.78 -20.17
N THR A 53 -22.75 -33.57 -19.21
CA THR A 53 -22.55 -33.15 -17.82
C THR A 53 -21.27 -32.32 -17.61
N ARG A 54 -20.42 -32.20 -18.64
CA ARG A 54 -19.08 -31.61 -18.53
C ARG A 54 -19.12 -30.11 -18.79
N THR A 55 -18.72 -29.34 -17.79
CA THR A 55 -18.64 -27.89 -17.85
C THR A 55 -17.39 -27.42 -18.57
N PHE A 56 -17.44 -26.22 -19.13
CA PHE A 56 -16.27 -25.58 -19.71
C PHE A 56 -15.31 -25.14 -18.59
N PRO A 57 -14.05 -25.60 -18.55
CA PRO A 57 -13.04 -25.02 -17.66
C PRO A 57 -12.71 -23.59 -18.10
N LEU A 58 -12.46 -22.69 -17.14
CA LEU A 58 -12.19 -21.28 -17.46
C LEU A 58 -10.88 -21.11 -18.26
N ASP A 59 -9.82 -21.84 -17.92
CA ASP A 59 -8.55 -21.80 -18.67
C ASP A 59 -8.71 -22.28 -20.12
N ALA A 60 -9.57 -23.27 -20.36
CA ALA A 60 -9.88 -23.72 -21.71
C ALA A 60 -10.65 -22.65 -22.51
N LEU A 61 -11.51 -21.88 -21.83
CA LEU A 61 -12.22 -20.76 -22.44
C LEU A 61 -11.27 -19.61 -22.79
N ASP A 62 -10.32 -19.30 -21.92
CA ASP A 62 -9.29 -18.29 -22.15
C ASP A 62 -8.39 -18.70 -23.34
N ALA A 63 -7.93 -19.95 -23.38
CA ALA A 63 -7.13 -20.47 -24.49
C ALA A 63 -7.89 -20.44 -25.84
N ILE A 64 -9.19 -20.75 -25.83
CA ILE A 64 -10.05 -20.63 -27.03
C ILE A 64 -10.20 -19.16 -27.45
N THR A 65 -10.36 -18.25 -26.49
CA THR A 65 -10.47 -16.81 -26.75
C THR A 65 -9.20 -16.28 -27.42
N GLU A 66 -8.04 -16.66 -26.89
CA GLU A 66 -6.74 -16.33 -27.45
C GLU A 66 -6.53 -16.94 -28.84
N ALA A 67 -6.88 -18.22 -29.02
CA ALA A 67 -6.78 -18.88 -30.32
C ALA A 67 -7.61 -18.17 -31.41
N PHE A 68 -8.75 -17.58 -31.04
CA PHE A 68 -9.55 -16.77 -31.97
C PHE A 68 -8.99 -15.36 -32.23
N GLY A 69 -7.95 -14.94 -31.50
CA GLY A 69 -7.41 -13.58 -31.54
C GLY A 69 -8.36 -12.55 -30.94
N LEU A 70 -9.19 -12.95 -29.97
CA LEU A 70 -10.17 -12.09 -29.33
C LEU A 70 -9.61 -11.52 -28.02
N PRO A 71 -10.11 -10.35 -27.54
CA PRO A 71 -9.68 -9.79 -26.27
C PRO A 71 -9.93 -10.74 -25.08
N PRO A 72 -9.06 -10.75 -24.05
CA PRO A 72 -9.26 -11.56 -22.84
C PRO A 72 -10.66 -11.37 -22.25
N GLY A 73 -11.27 -12.48 -21.83
CA GLY A 73 -12.60 -12.47 -21.23
C GLY A 73 -13.77 -12.26 -22.21
N HIS A 74 -13.55 -12.28 -23.54
CA HIS A 74 -14.61 -12.09 -24.55
C HIS A 74 -15.88 -12.92 -24.30
N PHE A 75 -15.73 -14.16 -23.85
CA PHE A 75 -16.85 -15.07 -23.58
C PHE A 75 -17.34 -15.09 -22.13
N TYR A 76 -16.73 -14.32 -21.21
CA TYR A 76 -17.15 -14.26 -19.80
C TYR A 76 -18.61 -13.86 -19.59
N PRO A 77 -19.22 -12.98 -20.41
CA PRO A 77 -20.65 -12.67 -20.28
C PRO A 77 -21.57 -13.90 -20.36
N LEU A 78 -21.12 -14.95 -21.05
CA LEU A 78 -21.85 -16.20 -21.28
C LEU A 78 -21.41 -17.35 -20.35
N TYR A 79 -20.37 -17.14 -19.53
CA TYR A 79 -19.79 -18.20 -18.70
C TYR A 79 -20.57 -18.47 -17.41
N PHE A 80 -21.44 -17.54 -16.98
CA PHE A 80 -22.11 -17.61 -15.68
C PHE A 80 -22.86 -18.94 -15.45
N GLY A 81 -23.46 -19.52 -16.50
CA GLY A 81 -24.13 -20.82 -16.41
C GLY A 81 -23.19 -21.98 -16.02
N GLU A 82 -21.91 -21.93 -16.39
CA GLU A 82 -20.90 -22.97 -16.07
C GLU A 82 -20.57 -23.05 -14.57
N CYS A 83 -20.89 -21.98 -13.82
CA CYS A 83 -20.75 -21.95 -12.36
C CYS A 83 -21.79 -22.82 -11.64
N TYR A 84 -22.81 -23.34 -12.33
CA TYR A 84 -23.88 -24.15 -11.74
C TYR A 84 -23.78 -25.64 -12.07
N SER A 85 -24.14 -26.47 -11.09
CA SER A 85 -24.36 -27.90 -11.22
C SER A 85 -25.64 -28.31 -10.48
N LYS A 86 -26.58 -28.96 -11.20
CA LYS A 86 -27.89 -29.39 -10.65
C LYS A 86 -28.61 -28.26 -9.89
N GLY A 87 -28.69 -27.08 -10.52
CA GLY A 87 -29.33 -25.89 -9.96
C GLY A 87 -28.58 -25.17 -8.83
N LYS A 88 -27.41 -25.64 -8.40
CA LYS A 88 -26.63 -25.04 -7.29
C LYS A 88 -25.32 -24.43 -7.76
N LEU A 89 -24.88 -23.33 -7.13
CA LEU A 89 -23.56 -22.76 -7.40
C LEU A 89 -22.44 -23.67 -6.90
N VAL A 90 -21.40 -23.78 -7.71
CA VAL A 90 -20.19 -24.53 -7.40
C VAL A 90 -19.10 -23.54 -7.00
N ARG A 91 -18.82 -23.44 -5.69
CA ARG A 91 -17.95 -22.41 -5.10
C ARG A 91 -16.60 -22.23 -5.80
N HIS A 92 -15.83 -23.31 -6.00
CA HIS A 92 -14.50 -23.22 -6.62
C HIS A 92 -14.53 -22.63 -8.05
N ARG A 93 -15.64 -22.81 -8.79
CA ARG A 93 -15.80 -22.23 -10.13
C ARG A 93 -16.09 -20.75 -10.04
N CYS A 94 -16.92 -20.35 -9.08
CA CYS A 94 -17.16 -18.95 -8.78
C CYS A 94 -15.89 -18.25 -8.29
N GLU A 95 -15.05 -18.91 -7.48
CA GLU A 95 -13.77 -18.34 -7.00
C GLU A 95 -12.87 -17.97 -8.18
N GLU A 96 -12.57 -18.92 -9.06
CA GLU A 96 -11.69 -18.67 -10.20
C GLU A 96 -12.33 -17.69 -11.20
N PHE A 97 -13.64 -17.78 -11.44
CA PHE A 97 -14.33 -16.85 -12.33
C PHE A 97 -14.39 -15.43 -11.77
N LEU A 98 -14.67 -15.27 -10.47
CA LEU A 98 -14.66 -13.98 -9.78
C LEU A 98 -13.27 -13.36 -9.81
N TYR A 99 -12.23 -14.16 -9.56
CA TYR A 99 -10.84 -13.73 -9.64
C TYR A 99 -10.47 -13.20 -11.02
N ARG A 100 -10.77 -13.95 -12.10
CA ARG A 100 -10.49 -13.50 -13.47
C ARG A 100 -11.29 -12.26 -13.86
N CYS A 101 -12.57 -12.18 -13.48
CA CYS A 101 -13.38 -10.99 -13.73
C CYS A 101 -12.82 -9.76 -13.00
N ALA A 102 -12.36 -9.92 -11.75
CA ALA A 102 -11.76 -8.83 -10.99
C ALA A 102 -10.46 -8.34 -11.63
N LEU A 103 -9.57 -9.25 -12.05
CA LEU A 103 -8.32 -8.90 -12.75
C LEU A 103 -8.53 -8.14 -14.06
N LEU A 104 -9.58 -8.50 -14.81
CA LEU A 104 -9.93 -7.82 -16.06
C LEU A 104 -10.75 -6.54 -15.84
N GLN A 105 -11.02 -6.16 -14.58
CA GLN A 105 -11.86 -5.01 -14.20
C GLN A 105 -13.28 -5.09 -14.81
N PHE A 106 -13.81 -6.30 -14.89
CA PHE A 106 -15.12 -6.62 -15.42
C PHE A 106 -16.20 -6.42 -14.34
N THR A 107 -16.31 -5.20 -13.81
CA THR A 107 -17.11 -4.85 -12.62
C THR A 107 -18.56 -5.34 -12.63
N PRO A 108 -19.34 -5.19 -13.73
CA PRO A 108 -20.73 -5.69 -13.74
C PRO A 108 -20.82 -7.21 -13.57
N PHE A 109 -19.80 -7.95 -14.01
CA PHE A 109 -19.75 -9.41 -13.85
C PHE A 109 -19.33 -9.79 -12.43
N VAL A 110 -18.38 -9.07 -11.85
CA VAL A 110 -18.00 -9.21 -10.43
C VAL A 110 -19.22 -9.03 -9.52
N GLU A 111 -19.97 -7.93 -9.69
CA GLU A 111 -21.18 -7.64 -8.91
C GLU A 111 -22.24 -8.73 -9.08
N ARG A 112 -22.47 -9.20 -10.31
CA ARG A 112 -23.43 -10.27 -10.61
C ARG A 112 -23.05 -11.58 -9.91
N ILE A 113 -21.77 -11.95 -9.92
CA ILE A 113 -21.28 -13.18 -9.26
C ILE A 113 -21.46 -13.08 -7.74
N ILE A 114 -21.09 -11.95 -7.15
CA ILE A 114 -21.27 -11.69 -5.71
C ILE A 114 -22.74 -11.78 -5.33
N ALA A 115 -23.62 -11.08 -6.04
CA ALA A 115 -25.05 -11.07 -5.77
C ALA A 115 -25.65 -12.49 -5.78
N ALA A 116 -25.24 -13.32 -6.76
CA ALA A 116 -25.69 -14.70 -6.83
C ALA A 116 -25.16 -15.58 -5.69
N LEU A 117 -23.88 -15.43 -5.32
CA LEU A 117 -23.29 -16.15 -4.18
C LEU A 117 -24.05 -15.84 -2.89
N LEU A 118 -24.28 -14.55 -2.61
CA LEU A 118 -24.94 -14.07 -1.39
C LEU A 118 -26.43 -14.43 -1.35
N ALA A 119 -27.11 -14.45 -2.51
CA ALA A 119 -28.50 -14.86 -2.61
C ALA A 119 -28.73 -16.35 -2.30
N GLU A 120 -27.74 -17.22 -2.55
CA GLU A 120 -27.84 -18.66 -2.25
C GLU A 120 -27.50 -18.96 -0.78
N SER A 121 -26.46 -18.35 -0.22
CA SER A 121 -26.10 -18.54 1.19
C SER A 121 -25.14 -17.47 1.69
N LYS A 122 -25.37 -16.96 2.91
CA LYS A 122 -24.39 -16.10 3.61
C LYS A 122 -23.02 -16.77 3.80
N SER A 123 -22.98 -18.11 3.90
CA SER A 123 -21.71 -18.85 3.99
C SER A 123 -20.83 -18.70 2.74
N HIS A 124 -21.41 -18.31 1.60
CA HIS A 124 -20.67 -18.07 0.35
C HIS A 124 -19.85 -16.79 0.38
N LEU A 125 -20.00 -15.93 1.38
CA LEU A 125 -19.11 -14.79 1.59
C LEU A 125 -17.64 -15.22 1.74
N GLN A 126 -17.38 -16.47 2.17
CA GLN A 126 -16.02 -17.02 2.23
C GLN A 126 -15.34 -17.09 0.85
N THR A 127 -16.12 -17.34 -0.20
CA THR A 127 -15.68 -17.35 -1.61
C THR A 127 -15.14 -15.96 -1.98
N VAL A 128 -15.89 -14.91 -1.66
CA VAL A 128 -15.53 -13.51 -1.95
C VAL A 128 -14.25 -13.13 -1.20
N TYR A 129 -14.17 -13.45 0.09
CA TYR A 129 -12.96 -13.20 0.88
C TYR A 129 -11.74 -13.95 0.37
N THR A 130 -11.89 -15.21 -0.06
CA THR A 130 -10.77 -16.01 -0.56
C THR A 130 -10.18 -15.36 -1.81
N VAL A 131 -11.02 -14.87 -2.72
CA VAL A 131 -10.58 -14.14 -3.91
C VAL A 131 -9.97 -12.79 -3.54
N ALA A 132 -10.61 -12.03 -2.63
CA ALA A 132 -10.10 -10.75 -2.15
C ALA A 132 -8.70 -10.88 -1.54
N LYS A 133 -8.49 -11.89 -0.69
CA LYS A 133 -7.20 -12.19 -0.06
C LYS A 133 -6.16 -12.57 -1.11
N ARG A 134 -6.50 -13.43 -2.07
CA ARG A 134 -5.59 -13.81 -3.16
C ARG A 134 -5.11 -12.58 -3.94
N LEU A 135 -6.03 -11.70 -4.35
CA LEU A 135 -5.67 -10.45 -5.03
C LEU A 135 -4.78 -9.56 -4.17
N PHE A 136 -5.07 -9.44 -2.88
CA PHE A 136 -4.25 -8.67 -1.94
C PHE A 136 -2.83 -9.22 -1.81
N ASP A 137 -2.69 -10.55 -1.61
CA ASP A 137 -1.41 -11.23 -1.49
C ASP A 137 -0.56 -11.07 -2.78
N GLU A 138 -1.22 -11.10 -3.95
CA GLU A 138 -0.61 -10.89 -5.27
C GLU A 138 -0.38 -9.40 -5.62
N ARG A 139 -0.59 -8.48 -4.65
CA ARG A 139 -0.43 -7.02 -4.81
C ARG A 139 -1.38 -6.37 -5.84
N LYS A 140 -2.49 -7.03 -6.16
CA LYS A 140 -3.61 -6.51 -6.99
C LYS A 140 -4.60 -5.74 -6.13
N THR A 141 -4.12 -4.68 -5.50
CA THR A 141 -4.83 -3.96 -4.44
C THR A 141 -6.04 -3.17 -4.94
N GLU A 142 -6.02 -2.71 -6.19
CA GLU A 142 -7.15 -1.98 -6.78
C GLU A 142 -8.33 -2.91 -7.04
N GLU A 143 -8.04 -4.13 -7.51
CA GLU A 143 -9.02 -5.18 -7.76
C GLU A 143 -9.50 -5.86 -6.47
N ALA A 144 -8.64 -5.96 -5.45
CA ALA A 144 -9.00 -6.53 -4.15
C ALA A 144 -9.99 -5.65 -3.39
N LEU A 145 -9.86 -4.31 -3.47
CA LEU A 145 -10.59 -3.37 -2.61
C LEU A 145 -12.12 -3.52 -2.70
N PRO A 146 -12.77 -3.57 -3.88
CA PRO A 146 -14.22 -3.77 -3.96
C PRO A 146 -14.72 -5.06 -3.30
N LEU A 147 -13.94 -6.14 -3.40
CA LEU A 147 -14.27 -7.42 -2.75
C LEU A 147 -14.08 -7.34 -1.23
N ILE A 148 -13.06 -6.63 -0.76
CA ILE A 148 -12.84 -6.35 0.66
C ILE A 148 -14.02 -5.57 1.24
N GLU A 149 -14.45 -4.49 0.57
CA GLU A 149 -15.62 -3.70 0.99
C GLU A 149 -16.89 -4.55 1.03
N THR A 150 -17.11 -5.39 0.01
CA THR A 150 -18.23 -6.36 0.00
C THR A 150 -18.23 -7.25 1.25
N VAL A 151 -17.07 -7.76 1.67
CA VAL A 151 -16.94 -8.59 2.88
C VAL A 151 -17.23 -7.79 4.15
N ILE A 152 -16.75 -6.55 4.24
CA ILE A 152 -17.02 -5.65 5.36
C ILE A 152 -18.54 -5.37 5.48
N GLU A 153 -19.21 -5.10 4.36
CA GLU A 153 -20.64 -4.78 4.33
C GLU A 153 -21.54 -5.95 4.73
N HIS A 154 -21.16 -7.19 4.37
CA HIS A 154 -22.05 -8.35 4.49
C HIS A 154 -21.74 -9.29 5.66
N GLU A 155 -20.58 -9.14 6.32
CA GLU A 155 -20.26 -9.94 7.50
C GLU A 155 -21.02 -9.45 8.73
N ALA A 156 -21.94 -10.29 9.22
CA ALA A 156 -22.74 -9.97 10.40
C ALA A 156 -21.99 -10.20 11.72
N ASN A 157 -20.99 -11.09 11.73
CA ASN A 157 -20.25 -11.39 12.94
C ASN A 157 -19.07 -10.42 13.13
N ARG A 158 -19.25 -9.42 14.01
CA ARG A 158 -18.21 -8.45 14.40
C ARG A 158 -16.92 -9.07 14.96
N PHE A 159 -16.95 -10.32 15.42
CA PHE A 159 -15.80 -11.02 15.99
C PHE A 159 -15.11 -11.95 14.97
N SER A 160 -15.53 -11.91 13.71
CA SER A 160 -14.98 -12.75 12.64
C SER A 160 -13.54 -12.35 12.33
N GLN A 161 -12.60 -13.30 12.35
CA GLN A 161 -11.21 -13.09 11.91
C GLN A 161 -11.14 -12.61 10.45
N ARG A 162 -12.10 -13.03 9.62
CA ARG A 162 -12.22 -12.56 8.24
C ARG A 162 -12.53 -11.06 8.18
N LEU A 163 -13.47 -10.58 8.99
CA LEU A 163 -13.85 -9.17 9.03
C LEU A 163 -12.69 -8.30 9.52
N SER A 164 -12.06 -8.71 10.63
CA SER A 164 -10.92 -7.99 11.18
C SER A 164 -9.76 -7.92 10.18
N SER A 165 -9.46 -9.02 9.47
CA SER A 165 -8.48 -9.03 8.38
C SER A 165 -8.84 -8.05 7.25
N CYS A 166 -10.12 -7.99 6.85
CA CYS A 166 -10.59 -7.07 5.81
C CYS A 166 -10.43 -5.60 6.19
N TYR A 167 -10.68 -5.23 7.45
CA TYR A 167 -10.40 -3.86 7.91
C TYR A 167 -8.92 -3.51 7.83
N PHE A 168 -8.02 -4.46 8.15
CA PHE A 168 -6.59 -4.28 7.93
C PHE A 168 -6.24 -4.11 6.44
N TYR A 169 -6.73 -5.00 5.56
CA TYR A 169 -6.46 -4.89 4.12
C TYR A 169 -6.95 -3.57 3.54
N ARG A 170 -8.15 -3.13 3.94
CA ARG A 170 -8.70 -1.83 3.54
C ARG A 170 -7.78 -0.69 3.96
N PHE A 171 -7.37 -0.63 5.23
CA PHE A 171 -6.41 0.36 5.71
C PHE A 171 -5.09 0.32 4.92
N PHE A 172 -4.54 -0.87 4.71
CA PHE A 172 -3.29 -1.06 3.96
C PHE A 172 -3.37 -0.46 2.55
N ILE A 173 -4.51 -0.64 1.87
CA ILE A 173 -4.72 -0.15 0.50
C ILE A 173 -4.94 1.37 0.46
N VAL A 174 -5.77 1.91 1.35
CA VAL A 174 -6.22 3.32 1.23
C VAL A 174 -5.33 4.31 1.97
N ARG A 175 -4.47 3.87 2.90
CA ARG A 175 -3.61 4.76 3.72
C ARG A 175 -2.71 5.71 2.94
N ASN A 176 -2.38 5.39 1.68
CA ASN A 176 -1.53 6.21 0.82
C ASN A 176 -2.32 7.03 -0.22
N LYS A 177 -3.66 6.89 -0.27
CA LYS A 177 -4.52 7.60 -1.24
C LYS A 177 -4.92 9.00 -0.77
N GLY A 178 -4.72 9.31 0.50
CA GLY A 178 -4.99 10.62 1.09
C GLY A 178 -5.09 10.53 2.62
N MET A 179 -4.85 11.66 3.30
CA MET A 179 -4.84 11.75 4.76
C MET A 179 -6.19 11.33 5.36
N GLU A 180 -7.29 11.89 4.85
CA GLU A 180 -8.63 11.66 5.39
C GLU A 180 -9.04 10.18 5.26
N GLN A 181 -8.87 9.60 4.07
CA GLN A 181 -9.23 8.20 3.81
C GLN A 181 -8.37 7.25 4.66
N GLY A 182 -7.07 7.54 4.76
CA GLY A 182 -6.13 6.76 5.57
C GLY A 182 -6.48 6.79 7.06
N TYR A 183 -6.78 7.98 7.60
CA TYR A 183 -7.16 8.14 9.00
C TYR A 183 -8.51 7.47 9.31
N HIS A 184 -9.51 7.63 8.44
CA HIS A 184 -10.80 6.99 8.63
C HIS A 184 -10.68 5.45 8.63
N ALA A 185 -9.91 4.89 7.69
CA ALA A 185 -9.68 3.46 7.64
C ALA A 185 -8.87 2.95 8.85
N LEU A 186 -7.90 3.73 9.34
CA LEU A 186 -7.15 3.43 10.56
C LEU A 186 -8.08 3.32 11.78
N VAL A 187 -8.92 4.34 12.02
CA VAL A 187 -9.85 4.37 13.16
C VAL A 187 -10.76 3.15 13.14
N GLN A 188 -11.32 2.81 11.99
CA GLN A 188 -12.17 1.62 11.85
C GLN A 188 -11.38 0.33 12.10
N MET A 189 -10.15 0.22 11.60
CA MET A 189 -9.32 -0.97 11.82
C MET A 189 -8.94 -1.17 13.29
N LEU A 190 -8.68 -0.09 14.04
CA LEU A 190 -8.30 -0.18 15.46
C LEU A 190 -9.35 -0.90 16.31
N GLU A 191 -10.64 -0.77 15.98
CA GLU A 191 -11.73 -1.48 16.68
C GLU A 191 -11.64 -3.00 16.54
N TYR A 192 -10.97 -3.49 15.50
CA TYR A 192 -10.89 -4.91 15.16
C TYR A 192 -9.52 -5.55 15.41
N LEU A 193 -8.53 -4.76 15.83
CA LEU A 193 -7.13 -5.18 15.96
C LEU A 193 -6.97 -6.44 16.83
N VAL A 194 -7.74 -6.55 17.91
CA VAL A 194 -7.70 -7.69 18.85
C VAL A 194 -8.31 -8.98 18.30
N TYR A 195 -9.13 -8.89 17.24
CA TYR A 195 -9.78 -10.04 16.61
C TYR A 195 -9.03 -10.53 15.37
N MET A 196 -7.90 -9.91 15.02
CA MET A 196 -7.10 -10.32 13.87
C MET A 196 -6.33 -11.62 14.17
N PRO A 197 -6.07 -12.46 13.15
CA PRO A 197 -5.02 -13.46 13.21
C PRO A 197 -3.67 -12.82 13.62
N LEU A 198 -2.84 -13.55 14.36
CA LEU A 198 -1.61 -13.02 14.96
C LEU A 198 -0.65 -12.42 13.91
N ASP A 199 -0.45 -13.11 12.79
CA ASP A 199 0.39 -12.66 11.68
C ASP A 199 -0.09 -11.31 11.11
N ILE A 200 -1.40 -11.15 10.94
CA ILE A 200 -2.03 -9.90 10.50
C ILE A 200 -1.93 -8.83 11.57
N GLN A 201 -2.10 -9.19 12.85
CA GLN A 201 -2.02 -8.26 13.96
C GLN A 201 -0.63 -7.64 14.08
N LEU A 202 0.44 -8.44 13.97
CA LEU A 202 1.82 -7.97 14.00
C LEU A 202 2.09 -6.96 12.88
N GLU A 203 1.68 -7.29 11.66
CA GLU A 203 1.81 -6.40 10.51
C GLU A 203 0.95 -5.14 10.69
N ALA A 204 -0.28 -5.26 11.21
CA ALA A 204 -1.16 -4.13 11.46
C ALA A 204 -0.54 -3.14 12.44
N TYR A 205 0.03 -3.62 13.56
CA TYR A 205 0.77 -2.77 14.50
C TYR A 205 1.93 -2.04 13.82
N LEU A 206 2.75 -2.73 13.02
CA LEU A 206 3.83 -2.09 12.27
C LEU A 206 3.31 -1.02 11.30
N ARG A 207 2.17 -1.26 10.65
CA ARG A 207 1.54 -0.28 9.75
C ARG A 207 0.95 0.91 10.50
N ILE A 208 0.42 0.73 11.71
CA ILE A 208 -0.01 1.82 12.59
C ILE A 208 1.20 2.67 13.01
N ILE A 209 2.28 2.02 13.48
CA ILE A 209 3.52 2.68 13.90
C ILE A 209 4.08 3.53 12.77
N THR A 210 4.23 2.96 11.57
CA THR A 210 4.76 3.69 10.40
C THR A 210 3.84 4.80 9.90
N PHE A 211 2.53 4.66 10.09
CA PHE A 211 1.57 5.73 9.78
C PHE A 211 1.75 6.94 10.71
N TYR A 212 1.84 6.71 12.03
CA TYR A 212 2.10 7.80 12.99
C TYR A 212 3.52 8.35 12.93
N PHE A 213 4.50 7.53 12.54
CA PHE A 213 5.87 7.97 12.29
C PHE A 213 5.95 9.02 11.18
N ALA A 214 5.18 8.83 10.10
CA ALA A 214 5.09 9.80 9.00
C ALA A 214 4.48 11.14 9.43
N GLN A 215 3.62 11.11 10.45
CA GLN A 215 2.95 12.27 11.04
C GLN A 215 3.74 12.91 12.18
N GLU A 216 4.87 12.31 12.57
CA GLU A 216 5.66 12.71 13.74
C GLU A 216 4.85 12.67 15.06
N ASP A 217 3.79 11.84 15.15
CA ASP A 217 3.07 11.60 16.41
C ASP A 217 3.84 10.58 17.25
N TRP A 218 4.93 11.05 17.86
CA TRP A 218 5.85 10.22 18.65
C TRP A 218 5.18 9.53 19.83
N LYS A 219 4.10 10.12 20.36
CA LYS A 219 3.34 9.53 21.45
C LYS A 219 2.64 8.25 20.98
N LEU A 220 1.94 8.30 19.85
CA LEU A 220 1.28 7.14 19.29
C LEU A 220 2.28 6.13 18.70
N VAL A 221 3.39 6.57 18.11
CA VAL A 221 4.50 5.68 17.72
C VAL A 221 4.97 4.86 18.92
N LEU A 222 5.30 5.51 20.04
CA LEU A 222 5.76 4.84 21.25
C LEU A 222 4.70 3.89 21.84
N GLU A 223 3.44 4.32 21.86
CA GLU A 223 2.33 3.51 22.38
C GLU A 223 2.14 2.22 21.59
N TYR A 224 2.01 2.32 20.27
CA TYR A 224 1.78 1.14 19.43
C TYR A 224 3.03 0.26 19.29
N ALA A 225 4.23 0.84 19.35
CA ALA A 225 5.47 0.07 19.36
C ALA A 225 5.62 -0.76 20.65
N LYS A 226 5.17 -0.26 21.81
CA LYS A 226 5.09 -1.08 23.04
C LYS A 226 4.10 -2.23 22.92
N ARG A 227 2.94 -1.99 22.32
CA ARG A 227 1.96 -3.06 22.07
C ARG A 227 2.51 -4.11 21.10
N LEU A 228 3.27 -3.70 20.07
CA LEU A 228 3.93 -4.64 19.18
C LEU A 228 5.00 -5.46 19.91
N GLU A 229 5.79 -4.86 20.79
CA GLU A 229 6.76 -5.56 21.63
C GLU A 229 6.07 -6.67 22.47
N GLU A 230 4.96 -6.33 23.12
CA GLU A 230 4.16 -7.26 23.95
C GLU A 230 3.62 -8.45 23.15
N VAL A 231 3.18 -8.22 21.92
CA VAL A 231 2.57 -9.24 21.06
C VAL A 231 3.61 -10.08 20.31
N ALA A 232 4.67 -9.47 19.79
CA ALA A 232 5.71 -10.15 19.00
C ALA A 232 6.62 -11.03 19.85
N GLN A 233 7.05 -10.51 21.02
CA GLN A 233 7.96 -11.13 21.99
C GLN A 233 9.39 -11.44 21.48
N GLU A 234 9.55 -11.84 20.22
CA GLU A 234 10.84 -12.14 19.57
C GLU A 234 10.79 -11.91 18.04
N GLY A 235 11.94 -12.13 17.38
CA GLY A 235 12.06 -12.05 15.92
C GLY A 235 11.97 -10.63 15.36
N THR A 236 11.65 -10.53 14.06
CA THR A 236 11.72 -9.27 13.31
C THR A 236 10.78 -8.21 13.87
N TYR A 237 9.52 -8.54 14.13
CA TYR A 237 8.55 -7.57 14.66
C TYR A 237 8.92 -7.05 16.05
N TYR A 238 9.55 -7.88 16.89
CA TYR A 238 10.06 -7.46 18.19
C TYR A 238 11.23 -6.48 18.04
N GLY A 239 12.18 -6.76 17.13
CA GLY A 239 13.26 -5.82 16.83
C GLY A 239 12.77 -4.49 16.28
N GLU A 240 11.81 -4.51 15.34
CA GLU A 240 11.16 -3.31 14.80
C GLU A 240 10.43 -2.51 15.91
N ALA A 241 9.70 -3.19 16.80
CA ALA A 241 9.04 -2.56 17.93
C ALA A 241 10.03 -1.75 18.79
N LEU A 242 11.14 -2.38 19.19
CA LEU A 242 12.17 -1.73 19.99
C LEU A 242 12.87 -0.58 19.26
N LEU A 243 13.13 -0.75 17.96
CA LEU A 243 13.70 0.31 17.10
C LEU A 243 12.79 1.55 17.09
N TYR A 244 11.50 1.36 16.81
CA TYR A 244 10.55 2.49 16.76
C TYR A 244 10.33 3.14 18.13
N GLN A 245 10.36 2.36 19.22
CA GLN A 245 10.36 2.93 20.57
C GLN A 245 11.61 3.77 20.82
N SER A 246 12.81 3.28 20.44
CA SER A 246 14.06 4.04 20.56
C SER A 246 13.98 5.36 19.80
N ILE A 247 13.51 5.34 18.55
CA ILE A 247 13.36 6.55 17.75
C ILE A 247 12.40 7.54 18.41
N ALA A 248 11.20 7.11 18.80
CA ALA A 248 10.21 7.98 19.45
C ALA A 248 10.72 8.60 20.76
N LEU A 249 11.46 7.83 21.57
CA LEU A 249 12.11 8.35 22.78
C LEU A 249 13.21 9.36 22.45
N SER A 250 13.99 9.13 21.40
CA SER A 250 15.00 10.08 20.95
C SER A 250 14.40 11.41 20.47
N GLU A 251 13.29 11.35 19.74
CA GLU A 251 12.58 12.54 19.24
C GLU A 251 11.93 13.35 20.36
N THR A 252 11.61 12.70 21.47
CA THR A 252 11.06 13.34 22.68
C THR A 252 12.11 13.69 23.74
N GLY A 253 13.40 13.56 23.41
CA GLY A 253 14.52 13.96 24.27
C GLY A 253 14.91 12.97 25.37
N ARG A 254 14.30 11.78 25.40
CA ARG A 254 14.58 10.70 26.37
C ARG A 254 15.73 9.81 25.87
N PHE A 255 16.89 10.43 25.67
CA PHE A 255 18.01 9.81 24.96
C PHE A 255 18.60 8.56 25.64
N GLU A 256 18.65 8.54 26.97
CA GLU A 256 19.23 7.40 27.68
C GLU A 256 18.36 6.14 27.56
N GLU A 257 17.04 6.30 27.68
CA GLU A 257 16.10 5.21 27.44
C GLU A 257 16.11 4.76 25.98
N ALA A 258 16.28 5.69 25.03
CA ALA A 258 16.45 5.37 23.62
C ALA A 258 17.71 4.53 23.35
N LEU A 259 18.82 4.80 24.04
CA LEU A 259 20.06 4.02 23.95
C LEU A 259 19.88 2.63 24.57
N GLN A 260 19.22 2.52 25.72
CA GLN A 260 18.92 1.22 26.34
C GLN A 260 18.09 0.33 25.41
N LEU A 261 17.07 0.88 24.75
CA LEU A 261 16.31 0.15 23.73
C LEU A 261 17.17 -0.21 22.51
N THR A 262 18.11 0.65 22.14
CA THR A 262 19.07 0.38 21.06
C THR A 262 19.96 -0.80 21.36
N ASP A 263 20.44 -0.91 22.60
CA ASP A 263 21.22 -2.06 23.05
C ASP A 263 20.37 -3.34 23.07
N ARG A 264 19.10 -3.24 23.47
CA ARG A 264 18.17 -4.38 23.46
C ARG A 264 17.91 -4.90 22.05
N TYR A 265 17.58 -4.04 21.09
CA TYR A 265 17.26 -4.51 19.75
C TYR A 265 18.50 -4.95 18.98
N ALA A 266 19.69 -4.40 19.27
CA ALA A 266 20.94 -4.87 18.71
C ALA A 266 21.19 -6.37 18.96
N GLY A 267 20.70 -6.90 20.08
CA GLY A 267 20.80 -8.32 20.42
C GLY A 267 19.81 -9.24 19.69
N VAL A 268 18.89 -8.70 18.88
CA VAL A 268 17.84 -9.51 18.22
C VAL A 268 18.36 -10.27 17.01
N SER A 269 19.23 -9.65 16.20
CA SER A 269 19.88 -10.27 15.03
C SER A 269 21.01 -9.39 14.51
N ASP A 270 21.88 -9.92 13.66
CA ASP A 270 22.95 -9.16 13.00
C ASP A 270 22.42 -7.93 12.24
N TYR A 271 21.28 -8.08 11.54
CA TYR A 271 20.60 -6.97 10.87
C TYR A 271 20.29 -5.81 11.82
N PHE A 272 19.78 -6.11 13.02
CA PHE A 272 19.46 -5.11 14.02
C PHE A 272 20.71 -4.57 14.72
N ALA A 273 21.76 -5.38 14.88
CA ALA A 273 23.05 -4.93 15.40
C ALA A 273 23.67 -3.85 14.51
N ASP A 274 23.62 -4.04 13.17
CA ASP A 274 24.11 -3.08 12.20
C ASP A 274 23.32 -1.75 12.26
N LEU A 275 21.98 -1.82 12.28
CA LEU A 275 21.12 -0.64 12.45
C LEU A 275 21.37 0.11 13.76
N ALA A 276 21.72 -0.61 14.82
CA ALA A 276 21.99 -0.02 16.13
C ALA A 276 23.24 0.87 16.12
N VAL A 277 24.22 0.64 15.23
CA VAL A 277 25.41 1.49 15.11
C VAL A 277 25.00 2.89 14.67
N GLY A 278 24.29 3.01 13.55
CA GLY A 278 23.82 4.30 13.04
C GLY A 278 22.85 4.99 13.99
N ASN A 279 21.92 4.25 14.62
CA ASN A 279 20.95 4.85 15.53
C ASN A 279 21.59 5.46 16.78
N ARG A 280 22.63 4.84 17.37
CA ARG A 280 23.37 5.43 18.51
C ARG A 280 23.98 6.79 18.13
N LEU A 281 24.56 6.89 16.93
CA LEU A 281 25.13 8.13 16.41
C LEU A 281 24.03 9.18 16.21
N PHE A 282 22.88 8.80 15.62
CA PHE A 282 21.72 9.69 15.50
C PHE A 282 21.24 10.21 16.86
N ILE A 283 21.13 9.35 17.86
CA ILE A 283 20.70 9.74 19.22
C ILE A 283 21.69 10.74 19.83
N HIS A 284 23.00 10.50 19.72
CA HIS A 284 24.01 11.43 20.23
C HIS A 284 23.98 12.80 19.53
N ILE A 285 23.82 12.82 18.22
CA ILE A 285 23.70 14.05 17.44
C ILE A 285 22.43 14.82 17.82
N LYS A 286 21.28 14.13 17.97
CA LYS A 286 20.03 14.72 18.45
C LYS A 286 20.15 15.30 19.87
N ALA A 287 20.99 14.68 20.72
CA ALA A 287 21.34 15.19 22.04
C ALA A 287 22.31 16.39 22.01
N GLY A 288 22.66 16.91 20.83
CA GLY A 288 23.52 18.09 20.64
C GLY A 288 25.01 17.78 20.59
N LYS A 289 25.42 16.50 20.55
CA LYS A 289 26.83 16.11 20.49
C LYS A 289 27.33 16.09 19.05
N THR A 290 27.67 17.26 18.51
CA THR A 290 28.12 17.43 17.11
C THR A 290 29.41 16.70 16.77
N GLN A 291 30.23 16.35 17.78
CA GLN A 291 31.45 15.55 17.60
C GLN A 291 31.22 14.17 16.95
N TYR A 292 29.99 13.64 16.97
CA TYR A 292 29.63 12.35 16.35
C TYR A 292 29.22 12.47 14.87
N ILE A 293 29.18 13.69 14.30
CA ILE A 293 28.76 13.89 12.90
C ILE A 293 29.71 13.20 11.92
N ASP A 294 31.02 13.29 12.14
CA ASP A 294 32.00 12.67 11.24
C ASP A 294 31.93 11.14 11.29
N ASP A 295 31.74 10.56 12.48
CA ASP A 295 31.51 9.12 12.65
C ASP A 295 30.24 8.67 11.92
N LEU A 296 29.17 9.46 12.00
CA LEU A 296 27.93 9.19 11.27
C LEU A 296 28.15 9.24 9.76
N ILE A 297 28.84 10.27 9.25
CA ILE A 297 29.14 10.40 7.82
C ILE A 297 29.92 9.17 7.34
N ALA A 298 30.99 8.79 8.06
CA ALA A 298 31.79 7.62 7.70
C ALA A 298 30.96 6.33 7.69
N HIS A 299 30.08 6.14 8.69
CA HIS A 299 29.18 4.99 8.74
C HIS A 299 28.19 4.96 7.57
N LEU A 300 27.58 6.09 7.23
CA LEU A 300 26.60 6.16 6.14
C LEU A 300 27.24 6.00 4.75
N GLU A 301 28.43 6.58 4.54
CA GLU A 301 29.20 6.40 3.29
C GLU A 301 29.59 4.93 3.09
N ALA A 302 30.04 4.24 4.15
CA ALA A 302 30.41 2.83 4.07
C ALA A 302 29.26 1.90 3.67
N ASN A 303 28.01 2.33 3.86
CA ASN A 303 26.80 1.54 3.60
C ASN A 303 25.96 2.07 2.42
N ASP A 304 26.40 3.13 1.72
CA ASP A 304 25.63 3.81 0.66
C ASP A 304 24.24 4.34 1.11
N MET A 305 24.17 4.79 2.37
CA MET A 305 22.92 5.24 3.03
C MET A 305 22.91 6.75 3.32
N MET A 306 23.73 7.54 2.62
CA MET A 306 23.98 8.95 2.95
C MET A 306 22.71 9.80 2.99
N TYR A 307 21.71 9.47 2.17
CA TYR A 307 20.41 10.15 2.15
C TYR A 307 19.71 10.16 3.52
N LEU A 308 19.88 9.12 4.35
CA LEU A 308 19.30 9.05 5.71
C LEU A 308 19.90 10.11 6.65
N GLY A 309 21.17 10.44 6.46
CA GLY A 309 21.88 11.40 7.30
C GLY A 309 21.60 12.85 6.96
N LEU A 310 21.13 13.14 5.73
CA LEU A 310 21.01 14.52 5.25
C LEU A 310 20.18 15.41 6.18
N PRO A 311 18.94 15.05 6.60
CA PRO A 311 18.15 15.94 7.45
C PRO A 311 18.74 16.06 8.86
N ILE A 312 19.28 14.96 9.39
CA ILE A 312 19.76 14.87 10.78
C ILE A 312 21.04 15.70 10.98
N ILE A 313 21.99 15.58 10.04
CA ILE A 313 23.24 16.35 10.08
C ILE A 313 22.94 17.83 9.83
N LEU A 314 22.06 18.13 8.87
CA LEU A 314 21.67 19.49 8.55
C LEU A 314 21.01 20.20 9.74
N VAL A 315 20.04 19.57 10.41
CA VAL A 315 19.40 20.16 11.59
C VAL A 315 20.37 20.32 12.76
N ALA A 316 21.34 19.41 12.91
CA ALA A 316 22.36 19.51 13.94
C ALA A 316 23.24 20.76 13.76
N TYR A 317 23.75 21.00 12.54
CA TYR A 317 24.51 22.21 12.24
C TYR A 317 23.67 23.49 12.40
N LEU A 318 22.40 23.47 11.95
CA LEU A 318 21.51 24.62 12.12
C LEU A 318 21.28 24.96 13.60
N LYS A 319 21.01 23.97 14.45
CA LYS A 319 20.84 24.17 15.89
C LYS A 319 22.12 24.67 16.57
N ALA A 320 23.29 24.27 16.07
CA ALA A 320 24.58 24.74 16.56
C ALA A 320 25.00 26.12 16.00
N GLY A 321 24.22 26.71 15.09
CA GLY A 321 24.57 27.96 14.41
C GLY A 321 25.74 27.83 13.41
N GLN A 322 26.11 26.60 13.03
CA GLN A 322 27.25 26.29 12.17
C GLN A 322 26.87 26.32 10.68
N LEU A 323 26.41 27.49 10.20
CA LEU A 323 25.86 27.64 8.84
C LEU A 323 26.87 27.35 7.72
N SER A 324 28.16 27.62 7.97
CA SER A 324 29.22 27.32 6.99
C SER A 324 29.45 25.82 6.84
N GLU A 325 29.46 25.08 7.95
CA GLU A 325 29.57 23.61 7.94
C GLU A 325 28.37 22.96 7.26
N ALA A 326 27.15 23.45 7.55
CA ALA A 326 25.93 22.99 6.89
C ALA A 326 26.00 23.14 5.36
N ARG A 327 26.52 24.28 4.86
CA ARG A 327 26.71 24.51 3.42
C ARG A 327 27.75 23.58 2.82
N HIS A 328 28.92 23.47 3.45
CA HIS A 328 29.98 22.58 2.99
C HIS A 328 29.52 21.11 2.94
N PHE A 329 28.76 20.67 3.95
CA PHE A 329 28.13 19.36 3.98
C PHE A 329 27.19 19.14 2.79
N LEU A 330 26.28 20.07 2.51
CA LEU A 330 25.37 19.94 1.36
C LEU A 330 26.08 20.01 0.01
N ASP A 331 27.16 20.80 -0.10
CA ASP A 331 27.97 20.83 -1.32
C ASP A 331 28.69 19.51 -1.56
N ARG A 332 29.26 18.91 -0.50
CA ARG A 332 29.90 17.59 -0.56
C ARG A 332 28.90 16.49 -0.95
N PHE A 333 27.69 16.52 -0.40
CA PHE A 333 26.67 15.49 -0.59
C PHE A 333 25.51 15.89 -1.51
N ARG A 334 25.77 16.81 -2.44
CA ARG A 334 24.79 17.31 -3.41
C ARG A 334 24.10 16.19 -4.18
N HIS A 335 24.87 15.19 -4.63
CA HIS A 335 24.33 14.04 -5.37
C HIS A 335 23.32 13.25 -4.53
N ALA A 336 23.60 13.00 -3.24
CA ALA A 336 22.67 12.32 -2.36
C ALA A 336 21.39 13.14 -2.13
N ALA A 337 21.50 14.47 -2.03
CA ALA A 337 20.34 15.34 -1.93
C ALA A 337 19.49 15.35 -3.22
N GLU A 338 20.13 15.35 -4.38
CA GLU A 338 19.44 15.23 -5.69
C GLU A 338 18.75 13.87 -5.84
N GLN A 339 19.40 12.78 -5.44
CA GLN A 339 18.78 11.45 -5.41
C GLN A 339 17.53 11.43 -4.52
N LEU A 340 17.61 11.99 -3.31
CA LEU A 340 16.47 12.04 -2.40
C LEU A 340 15.30 12.86 -2.99
N LYS A 341 15.58 13.99 -3.65
CA LYS A 341 14.55 14.82 -4.30
C LYS A 341 13.89 14.15 -5.50
N ASN A 342 14.63 13.31 -6.22
CA ASN A 342 14.14 12.59 -7.39
C ASN A 342 13.46 11.27 -7.04
N GLU A 343 13.45 10.89 -5.77
CA GLU A 343 12.79 9.67 -5.30
C GLU A 343 11.27 9.80 -5.40
N THR A 344 10.64 8.82 -6.02
CA THR A 344 9.18 8.78 -6.24
C THR A 344 8.48 7.81 -5.30
N ASN A 345 9.24 6.93 -4.66
CA ASN A 345 8.73 5.97 -3.70
C ASN A 345 8.14 6.70 -2.47
N PRO A 346 6.84 6.51 -2.16
CA PRO A 346 6.19 7.17 -1.03
C PRO A 346 6.86 6.93 0.33
N HIS A 347 7.63 5.85 0.49
CA HIS A 347 8.35 5.56 1.72
C HIS A 347 9.40 6.63 2.08
N PHE A 348 9.92 7.36 1.09
CA PHE A 348 10.90 8.43 1.30
C PHE A 348 10.26 9.80 1.56
N ALA A 349 8.94 9.93 1.43
CA ALA A 349 8.26 11.22 1.52
C ALA A 349 8.49 11.93 2.87
N LYS A 350 8.55 11.17 3.98
CA LYS A 350 8.88 11.73 5.31
C LYS A 350 10.31 12.26 5.36
N LEU A 351 11.27 11.49 4.85
CA LEU A 351 12.67 11.90 4.83
C LEU A 351 12.89 13.14 3.96
N LEU A 352 12.23 13.18 2.79
CA LEU A 352 12.25 14.34 1.91
C LEU A 352 11.58 15.55 2.55
N LEU A 353 10.49 15.37 3.30
CA LEU A 353 9.85 16.44 4.07
C LEU A 353 10.84 17.06 5.07
N ASP A 354 11.49 16.24 5.89
CA ASP A 354 12.48 16.71 6.87
C ASP A 354 13.64 17.44 6.18
N PHE A 355 14.13 16.86 5.08
CA PHE A 355 15.19 17.46 4.29
C PHE A 355 14.78 18.83 3.74
N SER A 356 13.66 18.93 3.04
CA SER A 356 13.19 20.18 2.44
C SER A 356 12.92 21.26 3.49
N TYR A 357 12.35 20.90 4.65
CA TYR A 357 12.13 21.84 5.74
C TYR A 357 13.45 22.42 6.29
N HIS A 358 14.42 21.55 6.57
CA HIS A 358 15.72 21.98 7.10
C HIS A 358 16.59 22.68 6.05
N HIS A 359 16.50 22.26 4.79
CA HIS A 359 17.19 22.92 3.68
C HIS A 359 16.63 24.32 3.43
N ALA A 360 15.31 24.48 3.42
CA ALA A 360 14.68 25.80 3.38
C ALA A 360 15.17 26.69 4.53
N SER A 361 15.24 26.15 5.75
CA SER A 361 15.72 26.88 6.93
C SER A 361 17.16 27.39 6.76
N LEU A 362 18.07 26.56 6.21
CA LEU A 362 19.43 26.97 5.88
C LEU A 362 19.45 28.07 4.80
N LEU A 363 18.65 27.92 3.75
CA LEU A 363 18.60 28.89 2.66
C LEU A 363 18.07 30.25 3.15
N PHE A 364 17.04 30.26 3.99
CA PHE A 364 16.56 31.49 4.65
C PHE A 364 17.65 32.12 5.53
N ALA A 365 18.32 31.31 6.36
CA ALA A 365 19.40 31.78 7.24
C ALA A 365 20.61 32.33 6.48
N THR A 366 20.79 31.92 5.21
CA THR A 366 21.90 32.36 4.35
C THR A 366 21.49 33.40 3.30
N GLY A 367 20.24 33.88 3.35
CA GLY A 367 19.73 34.95 2.47
C GLY A 367 19.32 34.51 1.06
N GLN A 368 19.28 33.21 0.78
CA GLN A 368 18.89 32.63 -0.51
C GLN A 368 17.36 32.48 -0.61
N ILE A 369 16.63 33.60 -0.43
CA ILE A 369 15.18 33.60 -0.18
C ILE A 369 14.40 32.93 -1.31
N ALA A 370 14.70 33.20 -2.58
CA ALA A 370 13.95 32.63 -3.71
C ALA A 370 13.97 31.10 -3.69
N HIS A 371 15.14 30.49 -3.49
CA HIS A 371 15.29 29.03 -3.39
C HIS A 371 14.69 28.47 -2.10
N ALA A 372 14.80 29.22 -0.99
CA ALA A 372 14.22 28.82 0.28
C ALA A 372 12.68 28.68 0.20
N VAL A 373 12.04 29.58 -0.56
CA VAL A 373 10.60 29.54 -0.80
C VAL A 373 10.20 28.30 -1.61
N ASP A 374 10.96 27.91 -2.62
CA ASP A 374 10.64 26.71 -3.39
C ASP A 374 10.73 25.43 -2.54
N GLU A 375 11.75 25.33 -1.68
CA GLU A 375 11.94 24.22 -0.74
C GLU A 375 10.85 24.18 0.34
N ILE A 376 10.44 25.32 0.91
CA ILE A 376 9.41 25.32 1.94
C ILE A 376 8.02 25.01 1.36
N LEU A 377 7.74 25.40 0.11
CA LEU A 377 6.51 25.00 -0.59
C LEU A 377 6.47 23.49 -0.82
N GLU A 378 7.61 22.85 -1.07
CA GLU A 378 7.71 21.40 -1.17
C GLU A 378 7.48 20.72 0.19
N ALA A 379 8.03 21.26 1.27
CA ALA A 379 7.75 20.80 2.63
C ALA A 379 6.25 20.94 2.98
N ILE A 380 5.59 22.04 2.62
CA ILE A 380 4.13 22.22 2.82
C ILE A 380 3.36 21.11 2.09
N ARG A 381 3.69 20.86 0.81
CA ARG A 381 3.04 19.83 -0.01
C ARG A 381 3.21 18.44 0.58
N LEU A 382 4.41 18.09 1.03
CA LEU A 382 4.71 16.79 1.61
C LEU A 382 4.05 16.62 2.99
N ALA A 383 4.05 17.66 3.83
CA ALA A 383 3.41 17.63 5.14
C ALA A 383 1.90 17.42 5.02
N ASP A 384 1.24 18.10 4.07
CA ASP A 384 -0.18 17.89 3.77
C ASP A 384 -0.44 16.45 3.29
N LYS A 385 0.35 15.96 2.32
CA LYS A 385 0.25 14.59 1.80
C LYS A 385 0.38 13.52 2.89
N LEU A 386 1.28 13.73 3.86
CA LEU A 386 1.53 12.80 4.96
C LEU A 386 0.55 12.97 6.13
N GLY A 387 -0.25 14.04 6.13
CA GLY A 387 -1.07 14.43 7.26
C GLY A 387 -0.28 14.91 8.47
N ASN A 388 0.97 15.34 8.28
CA ASN A 388 1.81 15.89 9.34
C ASN A 388 1.43 17.36 9.61
N MET A 389 0.44 17.55 10.48
CA MET A 389 -0.12 18.87 10.79
C MET A 389 0.88 19.80 11.51
N GLU A 390 1.78 19.26 12.34
CA GLU A 390 2.80 20.07 13.01
C GLU A 390 3.78 20.65 12.00
N ARG A 391 4.35 19.79 11.14
CA ARG A 391 5.28 20.23 10.10
C ARG A 391 4.62 21.13 9.06
N PHE A 392 3.34 20.90 8.76
CA PHE A 392 2.55 21.78 7.90
C PHE A 392 2.48 23.20 8.50
N LYS A 393 2.09 23.33 9.78
CA LYS A 393 2.03 24.64 10.48
C LYS A 393 3.40 25.31 10.57
N ASP A 394 4.44 24.55 10.90
CA ASP A 394 5.80 25.08 10.98
C ASP A 394 6.29 25.59 9.62
N SER A 395 5.97 24.89 8.54
CA SER A 395 6.34 25.28 7.17
C SER A 395 5.55 26.50 6.71
N LEU A 396 4.25 26.57 7.01
CA LEU A 396 3.43 27.76 6.76
C LEU A 396 3.96 28.99 7.50
N ARG A 397 4.34 28.84 8.78
CA ARG A 397 4.92 29.92 9.58
C ARG A 397 6.21 30.42 8.93
N LEU A 398 7.09 29.52 8.51
CA LEU A 398 8.36 29.87 7.88
C LEU A 398 8.13 30.56 6.52
N PHE A 399 7.22 30.07 5.69
CA PHE A 399 6.82 30.75 4.45
C PHE A 399 6.29 32.16 4.72
N TRP A 400 5.39 32.30 5.70
CA TRP A 400 4.75 33.58 6.02
C TRP A 400 5.75 34.67 6.45
N GLN A 401 6.83 34.30 7.13
CA GLN A 401 7.90 35.24 7.51
C GLN A 401 8.56 35.92 6.30
N TYR A 402 8.54 35.28 5.13
CA TYR A 402 9.21 35.76 3.91
C TYR A 402 8.24 36.04 2.75
N HIS A 403 6.92 36.03 3.00
CA HIS A 403 5.90 36.10 1.95
C HIS A 403 5.99 37.37 1.07
N GLU A 404 6.46 38.50 1.60
CA GLU A 404 6.67 39.74 0.86
C GLU A 404 7.73 39.62 -0.24
N HIS A 405 8.65 38.66 -0.10
CA HIS A 405 9.74 38.41 -1.06
C HIS A 405 9.42 37.31 -2.09
N THR A 406 8.19 36.79 -2.08
CA THR A 406 7.78 35.70 -2.97
C THR A 406 7.38 36.19 -4.35
N SER A 407 7.76 35.43 -5.39
CA SER A 407 7.38 35.72 -6.77
C SER A 407 5.87 35.47 -7.00
N PRO A 408 5.26 36.06 -8.05
CA PRO A 408 3.89 35.74 -8.43
C PRO A 408 3.62 34.24 -8.61
N ASP A 409 4.59 33.51 -9.20
CA ASP A 409 4.48 32.06 -9.42
C ASP A 409 4.53 31.28 -8.10
N GLN A 410 5.40 31.68 -7.16
CA GLN A 410 5.48 31.08 -5.83
C GLN A 410 4.20 31.33 -5.03
N LYS A 411 3.63 32.54 -5.11
CA LYS A 411 2.31 32.85 -4.52
C LYS A 411 1.21 31.99 -5.13
N ALA A 412 1.19 31.84 -6.46
CA ALA A 412 0.22 30.99 -7.14
C ALA A 412 0.34 29.52 -6.70
N LYS A 413 1.57 28.99 -6.62
CA LYS A 413 1.84 27.63 -6.10
C LYS A 413 1.35 27.49 -4.66
N PHE A 414 1.66 28.44 -3.78
CA PHE A 414 1.15 28.45 -2.40
C PHE A 414 -0.37 28.40 -2.33
N TYR A 415 -1.08 29.27 -3.05
CA TYR A 415 -2.54 29.27 -3.07
C TYR A 415 -3.12 27.97 -3.63
N SER A 416 -2.45 27.35 -4.59
CA SER A 416 -2.89 26.05 -5.12
C SER A 416 -2.82 24.94 -4.06
N LEU A 417 -1.81 24.97 -3.17
CA LEU A 417 -1.66 24.01 -2.08
C LEU A 417 -2.70 24.19 -0.96
N LEU A 418 -3.27 25.39 -0.82
CA LEU A 418 -4.31 25.69 0.17
C LEU A 418 -5.73 25.42 -0.34
N ARG A 419 -5.90 25.19 -1.64
CA ARG A 419 -7.22 24.79 -2.18
C ARG A 419 -7.50 23.37 -1.72
N ARG A 420 -8.68 23.15 -1.13
CA ARG A 420 -9.16 21.79 -0.89
C ARG A 420 -9.20 21.05 -2.22
N SER A 421 -8.67 19.84 -2.24
CA SER A 421 -9.01 18.86 -3.26
C SER A 421 -10.50 18.61 -3.14
N ASP A 422 -11.31 19.27 -3.96
CA ASP A 422 -12.73 18.91 -4.07
C ASP A 422 -12.74 17.45 -4.55
N GLY A 423 -13.15 16.55 -3.65
CA GLY A 423 -13.10 15.11 -3.87
C GLY A 423 -13.84 14.74 -5.15
N SER A 424 -13.10 14.21 -6.11
CA SER A 424 -13.62 13.52 -7.30
C SER A 424 -13.88 12.06 -7.00
#